data_AF-A0A965PIX3-F1
#
_entry.id   AF-A0A965PIX3-F1
#
_cell.length_a   1.000
_cell.length_b   1.000
_cell.length_c   1.000
_cell.angle_alpha   90.00
_cell.angle_beta   90.00
_cell.angle_gamma   90.00
#
_symmetry.space_group_name_H-M   'P 1'
#
loop_
_entity.id
_entity.type
_entity.pdbx_description
1 polymer ?
#
loop_
_entity_poly.entity_id
_entity_poly.type
_entity_poly.pdbx_seq_one_letter_code
_entity_poly.pdbx_strand_id
1 'polypeptide(L)'
;MRWLPVLALVIAGCVDASPTDPTIAADLACEGARIAVLYRLKPPSPSPAPASDACDNCNGTGKVGDGRIVSTCQVCKGTGKKQK
;
A
#
# COMPACT_ATOMS: atom_id res chain seq x y z
N MET A 1 15.26 38.11 -10.33
CA MET A 1 16.45 38.34 -9.48
C MET A 1 16.14 38.99 -8.12
N ARG A 2 15.08 39.79 -7.94
CA ARG A 2 14.74 40.41 -6.64
C ARG A 2 14.37 39.42 -5.51
N TRP A 3 13.96 38.20 -5.85
CA TRP A 3 13.55 37.17 -4.89
C TRP A 3 14.66 36.19 -4.48
N LEU A 4 15.80 36.20 -5.17
CA LEU A 4 16.97 35.41 -4.81
C LEU A 4 17.50 35.69 -3.39
N PRO A 5 17.60 36.94 -2.90
CA PRO A 5 18.04 37.19 -1.53
C PRO A 5 17.04 36.65 -0.49
N VAL A 6 15.74 36.68 -0.80
CA VAL A 6 14.69 36.13 0.09
C VAL A 6 14.80 34.61 0.15
N LEU A 7 14.95 33.95 -1.00
CA LEU A 7 15.16 32.50 -1.08
C LEU A 7 16.46 32.09 -0.35
N ALA A 8 17.55 32.84 -0.52
CA ALA A 8 18.82 32.58 0.14
C ALA A 8 18.72 32.74 1.67
N LEU A 9 17.98 33.73 2.17
CA LEU A 9 17.72 33.91 3.60
C LEU A 9 16.96 32.70 4.20
N VAL A 10 15.95 32.19 3.49
CA VAL A 10 15.16 31.03 3.93
C VAL A 10 16.02 29.75 3.98
N ILE A 11 16.90 29.55 2.99
CA ILE A 11 17.79 28.38 2.95
C ILE A 11 18.90 28.50 4.02
N ALA A 12 19.46 29.69 4.25
CA ALA A 12 20.49 29.91 5.26
C ALA A 12 19.95 29.80 6.69
N GLY A 13 18.69 30.17 6.93
CA GLY A 13 18.04 30.05 8.24
C GLY A 13 17.79 28.61 8.72
N CYS A 14 17.90 27.61 7.84
CA CYS A 14 17.76 26.21 8.23
C CYS A 14 18.99 25.64 8.98
N VAL A 15 20.13 26.33 9.01
CA VAL A 15 21.38 25.80 9.59
C VAL A 15 21.39 25.91 11.12
N ASP A 16 20.69 26.87 11.71
CA ASP A 16 20.69 27.11 13.16
C ASP A 16 19.51 26.43 13.90
N ALA A 17 18.70 25.64 13.18
CA ALA A 17 17.65 24.83 13.78
C ALA A 17 18.17 23.51 14.39
N SER A 18 19.49 23.37 14.54
CA SER A 18 20.07 22.23 15.25
C SER A 18 19.76 22.37 16.75
N PRO A 19 19.31 21.30 17.43
CA PRO A 19 19.16 21.36 18.88
C PRO A 19 20.54 21.68 19.48
N THR A 20 20.62 22.79 20.21
CA THR A 20 21.84 23.20 20.95
C THR A 20 22.25 22.17 22.00
N ASP A 21 21.35 21.26 22.37
CA ASP A 21 21.63 20.13 23.25
C ASP A 21 22.12 18.92 22.44
N PRO A 22 23.37 18.46 22.66
CA PRO A 22 23.94 17.33 21.92
C PRO A 22 23.23 16.00 22.23
N THR A 23 22.51 15.88 23.35
CA THR A 23 21.79 14.65 23.72
C THR A 23 20.57 14.43 22.82
N ILE A 24 19.84 15.49 22.49
CA ILE A 24 18.67 15.43 21.60
C ILE A 24 19.08 15.03 20.19
N ALA A 25 20.20 15.58 19.69
CA ALA A 25 20.75 15.20 18.40
C ALA A 25 21.15 13.71 18.35
N ALA A 26 21.74 13.20 19.44
CA ALA A 26 22.13 11.80 19.54
C ALA A 26 20.91 10.87 19.59
N ASP A 27 19.88 11.19 20.37
CA ASP A 27 18.65 10.40 20.42
C ASP A 27 17.93 10.38 19.07
N LEU A 28 17.84 11.53 18.40
CA LEU A 28 17.23 11.62 17.08
C LEU A 28 18.01 10.82 16.03
N ALA A 29 19.34 10.84 16.09
CA ALA A 29 20.19 10.05 15.20
C ALA A 29 20.02 8.54 15.45
N CYS A 30 19.95 8.11 16.70
CA CYS A 30 19.70 6.71 17.07
C CYS A 30 18.34 6.21 16.58
N GLU A 31 17.26 6.97 16.83
CA GLU A 31 15.92 6.59 16.37
C GLU A 31 15.82 6.65 14.84
N GLY A 32 16.44 7.64 14.19
CA GLY A 32 16.54 7.72 12.74
C GLY A 32 17.25 6.50 12.12
N ALA A 33 18.37 6.08 12.71
CA ALA A 33 19.09 4.89 12.30
C ALA A 33 18.26 3.61 12.50
N ARG A 34 17.56 3.49 13.64
CA ARG A 34 16.66 2.37 13.93
C ARG A 34 15.55 2.26 12.88
N ILE A 35 14.90 3.38 12.57
CA ILE A 35 13.84 3.42 11.56
C ILE A 35 14.40 3.00 10.19
N ALA A 36 15.57 3.49 9.79
CA ALA A 36 16.20 3.12 8.53
C ALA A 36 16.47 1.60 8.42
N VAL A 37 16.91 0.97 9.51
CA VAL A 37 17.11 -0.49 9.56
C VAL A 37 15.78 -1.22 9.44
N LEU A 38 14.75 -0.80 10.18
CA LEU A 38 13.42 -1.41 10.10
C LEU A 38 12.81 -1.32 8.70
N TYR A 39 13.03 -0.21 7.99
CA TYR A 39 12.59 -0.06 6.60
C TYR A 39 13.29 -1.05 5.66
N ARG A 40 14.58 -1.35 5.87
CA ARG A 40 15.30 -2.33 5.07
C ARG A 40 14.84 -3.76 5.31
N LEU A 41 14.36 -4.06 6.52
CA LEU A 41 13.86 -5.38 6.90
C LEU A 41 12.38 -5.58 6.53
N LYS A 42 11.67 -4.51 6.17
CA LYS A 42 10.25 -4.59 5.84
C LYS A 42 10.05 -5.48 4.59
N PRO A 43 9.29 -6.59 4.68
CA PRO A 43 9.00 -7.40 3.51
C PRO A 43 8.18 -6.58 2.51
N PRO A 44 8.33 -6.84 1.20
CA PRO A 44 7.50 -6.19 0.20
C PRO A 44 6.02 -6.44 0.50
N SER A 45 5.20 -5.42 0.27
CA SER A 45 3.74 -5.58 0.36
C SER A 45 3.30 -6.72 -0.57
N PRO A 46 2.36 -7.58 -0.13
CA PRO A 46 1.87 -8.66 -0.98
C PRO A 46 1.31 -8.08 -2.27
N SER A 47 1.64 -8.72 -3.39
CA SER A 47 1.02 -8.37 -4.68
C SER A 47 -0.49 -8.51 -4.55
N PRO A 48 -1.30 -7.59 -5.13
CA PRO A 48 -2.73 -7.78 -5.18
C PRO A 48 -3.06 -9.12 -5.83
N ALA A 49 -4.02 -9.84 -5.26
CA ALA A 49 -4.51 -11.09 -5.83
C ALA A 49 -5.07 -10.81 -7.24
N PRO A 50 -4.88 -11.72 -8.20
CA PRO A 50 -5.49 -11.58 -9.52
C PRO A 50 -7.01 -11.46 -9.39
N ALA A 51 -7.60 -10.61 -10.24
CA ALA A 51 -9.05 -10.49 -10.32
C ALA A 51 -9.66 -11.87 -10.61
N SER A 52 -10.66 -12.26 -9.83
CA SER A 52 -11.32 -13.56 -10.02
C SER A 52 -12.24 -13.51 -11.24
N ASP A 53 -12.01 -14.42 -12.19
CA ASP A 53 -12.93 -14.67 -13.31
C ASP A 53 -14.16 -15.48 -12.88
N ALA A 54 -14.29 -15.83 -11.60
CA ALA A 54 -15.41 -16.62 -11.10
C ALA A 54 -16.74 -15.88 -11.32
N CYS A 55 -17.74 -16.60 -11.81
CA CYS A 55 -19.09 -16.07 -11.95
C CYS A 55 -19.67 -15.73 -10.57
N ASP A 56 -20.10 -14.48 -10.39
CA ASP A 56 -20.61 -13.95 -9.11
C ASP A 56 -21.89 -14.69 -8.64
N ASN A 57 -22.67 -15.24 -9.56
CA ASN A 57 -23.94 -15.91 -9.24
C ASN A 57 -23.77 -17.35 -8.73
N CYS A 58 -22.67 -18.03 -9.08
CA CYS A 58 -22.42 -19.41 -8.67
C CYS A 58 -21.08 -19.58 -7.94
N ASN A 59 -20.40 -18.48 -7.63
CA ASN A 59 -19.07 -18.45 -7.01
C ASN A 59 -18.07 -19.41 -7.68
N GLY A 60 -18.09 -19.48 -9.01
CA GLY A 60 -17.16 -20.36 -9.74
C GLY A 60 -17.60 -21.81 -9.96
N THR A 61 -18.67 -22.26 -9.29
CA THR A 61 -19.06 -23.69 -9.29
C THR A 61 -19.81 -24.13 -10.55
N GLY A 62 -20.32 -23.19 -11.34
CA GLY A 62 -21.17 -23.47 -12.51
C GLY A 62 -22.59 -23.94 -12.15
N LYS A 63 -22.93 -24.05 -10.86
CA LYS A 63 -24.21 -24.56 -10.39
C LYS A 63 -24.79 -23.65 -9.31
N VAL A 64 -26.11 -23.60 -9.20
CA VAL A 64 -26.83 -22.79 -8.20
C VAL A 64 -27.82 -23.68 -7.46
N GLY A 65 -27.78 -23.61 -6.12
CA GLY A 65 -28.74 -24.25 -5.22
C GLY A 65 -28.13 -24.75 -3.92
N ASP A 66 -28.97 -25.11 -2.95
CA ASP A 66 -28.60 -25.45 -1.57
C ASP A 66 -28.09 -26.90 -1.39
N GLY A 67 -27.44 -27.46 -2.41
CA GLY A 67 -26.90 -28.82 -2.43
C GLY A 67 -27.94 -29.95 -2.60
N ARG A 68 -29.21 -29.73 -2.23
CA ARG A 68 -30.30 -30.72 -2.45
C ARG A 68 -31.00 -30.56 -3.80
N ILE A 69 -31.21 -29.33 -4.24
CA ILE A 69 -31.75 -29.02 -5.57
C ILE A 69 -30.66 -28.20 -6.26
N VAL A 70 -30.07 -28.76 -7.32
CA VAL A 70 -28.94 -28.15 -8.01
C VAL A 70 -29.33 -27.88 -9.45
N SER A 71 -29.31 -26.62 -9.85
CA SER A 71 -29.58 -26.18 -11.22
C SER A 71 -28.31 -25.65 -11.88
N THR A 72 -28.23 -25.73 -13.20
CA THR A 72 -27.13 -25.10 -13.94
C THR A 72 -27.23 -23.59 -13.80
N CYS A 73 -26.10 -22.93 -13.51
CA CYS A 73 -26.08 -21.48 -13.40
C CYS A 73 -26.39 -20.86 -14.76
N GLN A 74 -27.53 -20.17 -14.86
CA GLN A 74 -28.02 -19.57 -16.12
C GLN A 74 -27.11 -18.45 -16.62
N VAL A 75 -26.50 -17.69 -15.71
CA VAL A 75 -25.65 -16.53 -16.02
C VAL A 75 -24.35 -16.94 -16.70
N CYS A 76 -23.68 -18.00 -16.20
CA CYS A 76 -22.45 -18.51 -16.80
C CYS A 76 -22.67 -19.75 -17.67
N LYS A 77 -23.93 -20.19 -17.87
CA LYS A 77 -24.29 -21.42 -18.59
C LYS A 77 -23.50 -22.65 -18.13
N GLY A 78 -23.22 -22.75 -16.83
CA GLY A 78 -22.46 -23.86 -16.25
C GLY A 78 -20.93 -23.75 -16.31
N THR A 79 -20.37 -22.71 -16.95
CA THR A 79 -18.91 -22.55 -17.09
C THR A 79 -18.21 -22.12 -15.79
N GLY A 80 -18.96 -21.58 -14.83
CA GLY A 80 -18.40 -21.03 -13.59
C GLY A 80 -17.63 -19.72 -13.79
N LYS A 81 -17.57 -19.16 -14.99
CA LYS A 81 -16.83 -17.93 -15.28
C LYS A 81 -17.74 -16.76 -15.66
N LYS A 82 -17.28 -15.52 -15.44
CA LYS A 82 -17.94 -14.32 -15.96
C LYS A 82 -17.96 -14.39 -17.49
N GLN A 83 -19.14 -14.25 -18.08
CA GLN A 83 -19.27 -14.14 -19.53
C GLN A 83 -18.90 -12.70 -19.90
N LYS A 84 -17.98 -12.55 -20.85
CA LYS A 84 -17.52 -11.24 -21.34
C LYS A 84 -18.57 -10.60 -22.24
#